data_AF-A0A7J7DZX9-F1
#
_entry.id   AF-A0A7J7DZX9-F1
#
_cell.length_a   1.000
_cell.length_b   1.000
_cell.length_c   1.000
_cell.angle_alpha   90.00
_cell.angle_beta   90.00
_cell.angle_gamma   90.00
#
_symmetry.space_group_name_H-M   'P 1'
#
loop_
_entity.id
_entity.type
_entity.pdbx_description
1 polymer ?
#
loop_
_entity_poly.entity_id
_entity_poly.type
_entity_poly.pdbx_seq_one_letter_code
_entity_poly.pdbx_strand_id
1 'polypeptide(L)'
;MATPLFIAFELLLCIHLESQYVVNLKIVFVPLLAFETAILIDNIRMCRALMPGDEESMSDEAIWETLPHFWVAISMVFFIAATTFTLLKLSGDIAALGWWDLFINFG
;
A
#
# COMPACT_ATOMS: atom_id res chain seq x y z
N MET A 1 1.03 13.01 12.06
CA MET A 1 -0.26 13.20 11.34
C MET A 1 -0.98 11.89 11.01
N ALA A 2 -0.35 10.71 11.11
CA ALA A 2 -0.97 9.40 10.83
C ALA A 2 -1.77 8.78 11.98
N THR A 3 -1.56 9.24 13.21
CA THR A 3 -2.17 8.74 14.44
C THR A 3 -3.70 8.53 14.39
N PRO A 4 -4.52 9.44 13.80
CA PRO A 4 -5.97 9.23 13.76
C PRO A 4 -6.41 8.05 12.87
N LEU A 5 -5.67 7.72 11.81
CA LEU A 5 -6.01 6.61 10.90
C LEU A 5 -5.74 5.25 11.56
N PHE A 6 -4.64 5.14 12.31
CA PHE A 6 -4.33 3.93 13.07
C PHE A 6 -5.33 3.70 14.21
N ILE A 7 -5.71 4.76 14.92
CA ILE A 7 -6.76 4.67 15.96
C ILE A 7 -8.10 4.25 15.35
N ALA A 8 -8.47 4.79 14.18
CA ALA A 8 -9.69 4.37 13.49
C ALA A 8 -9.65 2.89 13.09
N PHE A 9 -8.52 2.39 12.59
CA PHE A 9 -8.33 0.98 12.26
C PHE A 9 -8.47 0.08 13.50
N GLU A 10 -7.82 0.43 14.60
CA GLU A 10 -7.86 -0.34 15.86
C GLU A 10 -9.28 -0.38 16.44
N LEU A 11 -9.99 0.75 16.46
CA LEU A 11 -11.38 0.82 16.91
C LEU A 11 -12.32 -0.01 16.02
N LEU A 12 -12.17 0.06 14.68
CA LEU A 12 -12.97 -0.73 13.76
C LEU A 12 -12.70 -2.24 13.90
N LEU A 13 -11.45 -2.63 14.17
CA LEU A 13 -11.08 -4.01 14.49
C LEU A 13 -11.72 -4.48 15.79
N CYS A 14 -11.65 -3.66 16.84
CA CYS A 14 -12.29 -3.97 18.12
C CYS A 14 -13.80 -4.15 17.96
N ILE A 15 -14.48 -3.24 17.24
CA ILE A 15 -15.93 -3.34 16.98
C ILE A 15 -16.24 -4.61 16.17
N HIS A 16 -15.44 -4.95 15.17
CA HIS A 16 -15.62 -6.17 14.39
C HIS A 16 -15.54 -7.44 15.24
N LEU A 17 -14.55 -7.50 16.14
CA LEU A 17 -14.30 -8.65 17.01
C LEU A 17 -15.29 -8.75 18.18
N GLU A 18 -15.76 -7.62 18.71
CA GLU A 18 -16.65 -7.55 19.87
C GLU A 18 -18.14 -7.65 19.47
N SER A 19 -18.53 -7.15 18.29
CA SER A 19 -19.94 -6.95 17.90
C SER A 19 -20.40 -7.86 16.74
N GLN A 20 -20.17 -9.18 16.84
CA GLN A 20 -20.73 -10.19 15.92
C GLN A 20 -20.57 -9.87 14.40
N TYR A 21 -19.39 -9.42 13.94
CA TYR A 21 -19.12 -9.23 12.51
C TYR A 21 -20.05 -8.22 11.78
N VAL A 22 -20.72 -7.29 12.49
CA VAL A 22 -21.62 -6.30 11.86
C VAL A 22 -20.91 -5.41 10.85
N VAL A 23 -19.63 -5.11 11.10
CA VAL A 23 -18.78 -4.35 10.18
C VAL A 23 -17.99 -5.33 9.32
N ASN A 24 -17.99 -5.20 7.99
CA ASN A 24 -17.20 -6.11 7.15
C ASN A 24 -15.70 -5.84 7.31
N LEU A 25 -14.87 -6.87 7.36
CA LEU A 25 -13.41 -6.74 7.49
C LEU A 25 -12.82 -5.87 6.35
N LYS A 26 -13.42 -5.91 5.15
CA LYS A 26 -13.07 -5.01 4.03
C LYS A 26 -13.17 -3.53 4.41
N ILE A 27 -14.19 -3.14 5.18
CA ILE A 27 -14.41 -1.75 5.64
C ILE A 27 -13.42 -1.40 6.75
N VAL A 28 -13.13 -2.34 7.64
CA VAL A 28 -12.17 -2.17 8.75
C VAL A 28 -10.77 -1.80 8.23
N PHE A 29 -10.35 -2.38 7.10
CA PHE A 29 -9.05 -2.13 6.49
C PHE A 29 -8.99 -0.89 5.56
N VAL A 30 -10.12 -0.24 5.25
CA VAL A 30 -10.13 0.96 4.39
C VAL A 30 -9.23 2.09 4.91
N PRO A 31 -9.24 2.44 6.22
CA PRO A 31 -8.32 3.46 6.75
C PRO A 31 -6.85 3.10 6.54
N LEU A 32 -6.51 1.82 6.68
CA LEU A 32 -5.15 1.31 6.52
C LEU A 32 -4.70 1.39 5.06
N LEU A 33 -5.53 0.90 4.12
CA LEU A 33 -5.27 0.96 2.67
C LEU A 33 -5.19 2.40 2.15
N ALA A 34 -6.05 3.29 2.65
CA ALA A 34 -6.02 4.71 2.31
C ALA A 34 -4.72 5.37 2.79
N PHE A 35 -4.25 5.02 3.98
CA PHE A 35 -2.98 5.50 4.51
C PHE A 35 -1.78 5.02 3.69
N GLU A 36 -1.71 3.73 3.39
CA GLU A 36 -0.65 3.15 2.56
C GLU A 36 -0.62 3.77 1.15
N THR A 37 -1.80 3.96 0.55
CA THR A 37 -1.93 4.61 -0.77
C THR A 37 -1.50 6.07 -0.74
N ALA A 38 -1.86 6.82 0.32
CA ALA A 38 -1.44 8.21 0.47
C ALA A 38 0.08 8.32 0.57
N ILE A 39 0.73 7.43 1.34
CA ILE A 39 2.20 7.42 1.44
C ILE A 39 2.83 7.03 0.10
N LEU A 40 2.27 6.06 -0.63
CA LEU A 40 2.77 5.69 -1.95
C LEU A 40 2.72 6.90 -2.91
N ILE A 41 1.60 7.63 -2.94
CA ILE A 41 1.44 8.82 -3.77
C ILE A 41 2.46 9.90 -3.38
N ASP A 42 2.65 10.16 -2.09
CA ASP A 42 3.63 11.14 -1.64
C ASP A 42 5.07 10.73 -2.00
N ASN A 43 5.42 9.44 -1.88
CA ASN A 43 6.72 8.94 -2.33
C ASN A 43 6.90 9.09 -3.84
N ILE A 44 5.90 8.78 -4.66
CA ILE A 44 5.96 8.97 -6.12
C ILE A 44 6.10 10.45 -6.48
N ARG A 45 5.34 11.33 -5.82
CA ARG A 45 5.40 12.77 -6.04
C ARG A 45 6.77 13.34 -5.64
N MET A 46 7.34 12.85 -4.54
CA MET A 46 8.66 13.24 -4.10
C MET A 46 9.75 12.76 -5.07
N CYS A 47 9.69 11.51 -5.53
CA CYS A 47 10.56 11.00 -6.61
C CYS A 47 10.47 11.87 -7.86
N ARG A 48 9.26 12.27 -8.26
CA ARG A 48 9.03 13.09 -9.46
C ARG A 48 9.52 14.52 -9.30
N ALA A 49 9.39 15.12 -8.11
CA ALA A 49 9.90 16.46 -7.83
C ALA A 49 11.44 16.50 -7.83
N LEU A 50 12.08 15.38 -7.50
CA LEU A 50 13.54 15.23 -7.54
C LEU A 50 14.09 14.90 -8.93
N MET A 51 13.23 14.53 -9.89
CA MET A 51 13.64 14.28 -11.27
C MET A 51 13.71 15.63 -12.02
N PRO A 52 14.92 16.18 -12.29
CA PRO A 52 15.05 17.50 -12.88
C PRO A 52 14.54 17.46 -14.32
N GLY A 53 13.71 18.43 -14.68
CA GLY A 53 13.23 18.59 -16.05
C GLY A 53 14.37 19.07 -16.95
N ASP A 54 14.87 18.15 -17.78
CA ASP A 54 15.40 18.36 -19.13
C ASP A 54 16.27 19.60 -19.38
N GLU A 55 17.41 19.74 -18.68
CA GLU A 55 18.49 20.66 -19.08
C GLU A 55 19.86 20.02 -18.74
N GLU A 56 20.51 19.47 -19.77
CA GLU A 56 21.93 19.06 -19.86
C GLU A 56 22.45 18.01 -18.84
N SER A 57 22.59 16.78 -19.33
CA SER A 57 23.21 15.62 -18.67
C SER A 57 22.51 15.17 -17.38
N MET A 58 21.66 14.15 -17.46
CA MET A 58 21.38 13.30 -16.30
C MET A 58 22.70 12.67 -15.84
N SER A 59 23.42 13.34 -14.95
CA SER A 59 24.62 12.79 -14.31
C SER A 59 24.20 11.61 -13.44
N ASP A 60 24.97 10.52 -13.44
CA ASP A 60 24.73 9.31 -12.64
C ASP A 60 24.47 9.60 -11.14
N GLU A 61 24.93 10.75 -10.63
CA GLU A 61 24.66 11.26 -9.27
C GLU A 61 23.16 11.48 -8.99
N ALA A 62 22.40 12.01 -9.95
CA ALA A 62 20.96 12.25 -9.81
C ALA A 62 20.15 10.94 -9.87
N ILE A 63 20.67 9.94 -10.59
CA ILE A 63 20.11 8.58 -10.62
C ILE A 63 20.37 7.88 -9.28
N TRP A 64 21.56 8.07 -8.69
CA TRP A 64 21.92 7.46 -7.41
C TRP A 64 21.16 8.06 -6.22
N GLU A 65 20.88 9.37 -6.24
CA GLU A 65 20.07 10.08 -5.23
C GLU A 65 18.59 9.67 -5.24
N THR A 66 18.04 9.29 -6.39
CA THR A 66 16.63 8.91 -6.54
C THR A 66 16.37 7.42 -6.29
N LEU A 67 17.42 6.59 -6.35
CA LEU A 67 17.39 5.14 -6.11
C LEU A 67 16.74 4.73 -4.76
N PRO A 68 17.07 5.33 -3.60
CA PRO A 68 16.45 4.96 -2.33
C PRO A 68 14.95 5.31 -2.30
N HIS A 69 14.55 6.44 -2.86
CA HIS A 69 13.14 6.83 -2.92
C HIS A 69 12.33 5.93 -3.86
N PHE A 70 12.93 5.53 -4.98
CA PHE A 70 12.36 4.53 -5.88
C PHE A 70 12.17 3.18 -5.18
N TRP A 71 13.16 2.73 -4.42
CA TRP A 71 13.06 1.48 -3.65
C TRP A 71 11.99 1.55 -2.55
N VAL A 72 11.82 2.71 -1.91
CA VAL A 72 10.74 2.95 -0.93
C VAL A 72 9.37 2.91 -1.60
N ALA A 73 9.22 3.46 -2.81
CA ALA A 73 7.97 3.35 -3.55
C ALA A 73 7.66 1.89 -3.93
N ILE A 74 8.66 1.13 -4.38
CA ILE A 74 8.50 -0.30 -4.70
C ILE A 74 8.12 -1.09 -3.44
N SER A 75 8.81 -0.88 -2.31
CA SER A 75 8.51 -1.60 -1.07
C SER A 75 7.10 -1.27 -0.55
N MET A 76 6.60 -0.06 -0.77
CA MET A 76 5.23 0.31 -0.44
C MET A 76 4.18 -0.41 -1.30
N VAL A 77 4.46 -0.65 -2.58
CA VAL A 77 3.57 -1.47 -3.44
C VAL A 77 3.49 -2.90 -2.90
N PHE A 78 4.63 -3.50 -2.51
CA PHE A 78 4.64 -4.81 -1.87
C PHE A 78 3.91 -4.82 -0.52
N PHE A 79 4.02 -3.74 0.24
CA PHE A 79 3.32 -3.60 1.52
C PHE A 79 1.80 -3.54 1.32
N ILE A 80 1.30 -2.73 0.37
CA ILE A 80 -0.12 -2.68 0.00
C ILE A 80 -0.62 -4.04 -0.47
N ALA A 81 0.18 -4.76 -1.27
CA ALA A 81 -0.15 -6.10 -1.72
C ALA A 81 -0.25 -7.08 -0.54
N ALA A 82 0.67 -7.03 0.41
CA ALA A 82 0.66 -7.86 1.63
C ALA A 82 -0.55 -7.55 2.52
N THR A 83 -0.90 -6.27 2.70
CA THR A 83 -2.09 -5.83 3.44
C THR A 83 -3.37 -6.31 2.76
N THR A 84 -3.44 -6.19 1.43
CA THR A 84 -4.57 -6.69 0.63
C THR A 84 -4.68 -8.22 0.70
N PHE A 85 -3.57 -8.94 0.63
CA PHE A 85 -3.56 -10.40 0.73
C PHE A 85 -4.02 -10.88 2.12
N THR A 86 -3.56 -10.19 3.17
CA THR A 86 -4.00 -10.43 4.55
C THR A 86 -5.51 -10.21 4.67
N LEU A 87 -6.03 -9.13 4.08
CA LEU A 87 -7.45 -8.84 4.06
C LEU A 87 -8.27 -9.92 3.33
N LEU A 88 -7.83 -10.36 2.15
CA LEU A 88 -8.49 -11.40 1.37
C LEU A 88 -8.49 -12.75 2.11
N LYS A 89 -7.36 -13.09 2.73
CA LYS A 89 -7.22 -14.32 3.52
C LYS A 89 -8.12 -14.33 4.75
N LEU A 90 -8.22 -13.21 5.46
CA LEU A 90 -9.09 -13.08 6.63
C LEU A 90 -10.58 -12.96 6.25
N SER A 91 -10.89 -12.39 5.08
CA SER A 91 -12.28 -12.29 4.56
C SER A 91 -12.80 -13.59 3.94
N GLY A 92 -11.96 -14.62 3.81
CA GLY A 92 -12.33 -15.89 3.17
C GLY A 92 -12.60 -15.79 1.66
N ASP A 93 -12.14 -14.70 1.02
CA ASP A 93 -12.41 -14.40 -0.39
C ASP A 93 -11.37 -15.09 -1.30
N ILE A 94 -11.44 -16.43 -1.31
CA ILE A 94 -10.50 -17.33 -2.00
C ILE A 94 -10.62 -17.16 -3.54
N ALA A 95 -11.78 -16.72 -4.04
CA ALA A 95 -11.99 -16.48 -5.47
C ALA A 95 -11.10 -15.34 -6.00
N ALA A 96 -10.90 -14.28 -5.22
CA ALA A 96 -9.99 -13.20 -5.58
C ALA A 96 -8.50 -13.64 -5.57
N LEU A 97 -8.14 -14.63 -4.75
CA LEU A 97 -6.81 -15.24 -4.75
C LEU A 97 -6.55 -16.10 -5.99
N GLY A 98 -7.59 -16.66 -6.60
CA GLY A 98 -7.47 -17.48 -7.81
C GLY A 98 -6.93 -16.72 -9.03
N TRP A 99 -7.22 -15.42 -9.17
CA TRP A 99 -6.64 -14.59 -10.24
C TRP A 99 -5.15 -14.30 -10.02
N TRP A 100 -4.74 -14.14 -8.76
CA TRP A 100 -3.32 -14.01 -8.40
C TRP A 100 -2.54 -15.30 -8.63
N ASP A 101 -3.14 -16.45 -8.31
CA ASP A 101 -2.54 -17.77 -8.60
C ASP A 101 -2.36 -17.99 -10.11
N LEU A 102 -3.27 -17.46 -10.92
CA LEU A 102 -3.17 -17.43 -12.38
C LEU A 102 -2.02 -16.54 -12.87
N PHE A 103 -1.83 -15.37 -12.25
CA PHE A 103 -0.71 -14.47 -12.57
C PHE A 103 0.66 -15.08 -12.19
N ILE A 104 0.75 -15.81 -11.07
CA ILE A 104 1.98 -16.50 -10.65
C ILE A 104 2.27 -17.73 -11.51
N ASN A 105 1.25 -18.50 -11.91
CA ASN A 105 1.43 -19.71 -12.71
C ASN A 105 1.72 -19.44 -14.20
N PHE A 106 1.38 -18.25 -14.72
CA PHE A 106 1.61 -17.87 -16.12
C PHE A 106 2.69 -16.78 -16.31
N GLY A 107 3.37 -16.37 -15.23
CA GLY A 107 4.48 -15.41 -15.23
C GLY A 107 5.84 -16.04 -15.50
#